data_AF-A0A3S2Y0G7-F1
#
_entry.id   AF-A0A3S2Y0G7-F1
#
_cell.length_a   1.000
_cell.length_b   1.000
_cell.length_c   1.000
_cell.angle_alpha   90.00
_cell.angle_beta   90.00
_cell.angle_gamma   90.00
#
_symmetry.space_group_name_H-M   'P 1'
#
loop_
_entity.id
_entity.type
_entity.pdbx_description
1 polymer ?
#
loop_
_entity_poly.entity_id
_entity_poly.type
_entity_poly.pdbx_seq_one_letter_code
_entity_poly.pdbx_strand_id
1 'polypeptide(L)'
;MIFFLIRFHEARRKLIDDNKEVSAVAIKNLLFGVDENKYLIKIFEDHNGSIKALVPTEYSAGTLDLFERTLLHTQLFIKWQYGTDDISIQKLDYEFIERFSFWFKTVRKCQHNSTIKYLTYFKRSYYFV
;
A
#
# COMPACT_ATOMS: atom_id res chain seq x y z
N MET A 1 10.15 -20.16 23.76
CA MET A 1 11.24 -19.22 24.10
C MET A 1 12.48 -19.40 23.23
N ILE A 2 13.00 -20.63 23.06
CA ILE A 2 14.20 -20.92 22.23
C ILE A 2 14.04 -20.53 20.75
N PHE A 3 12.90 -20.85 20.13
CA PHE A 3 12.61 -20.49 18.73
C PHE A 3 12.69 -18.98 18.44
N PHE A 4 12.29 -18.14 19.39
CA PHE A 4 12.33 -16.69 19.22
C PHE A 4 13.78 -16.17 19.20
N LEU A 5 14.63 -16.68 20.07
CA LEU A 5 16.05 -16.31 20.14
C LEU A 5 16.80 -16.71 18.87
N ILE A 6 16.51 -17.89 18.31
CA ILE A 6 17.09 -18.34 17.04
C ILE A 6 16.72 -17.37 15.91
N ARG A 7 15.43 -17.07 15.74
CA ARG A 7 14.96 -16.14 14.71
C ARG A 7 15.48 -14.72 14.89
N PHE A 8 15.66 -14.26 16.13
CA PHE A 8 16.26 -12.96 16.43
C PHE A 8 17.72 -12.90 15.99
N HIS A 9 18.49 -13.95 16.28
CA HIS A 9 19.89 -14.04 15.85
C HIS A 9 20.03 -14.13 14.33
N GLU A 10 19.14 -14.86 13.65
CA GLU A 10 19.08 -14.93 12.18
C GLU A 10 18.77 -13.57 11.56
N ALA A 11 17.74 -12.86 12.09
CA ALA A 11 17.38 -11.53 11.62
C ALA A 11 18.53 -10.52 11.79
N ARG A 12 19.20 -10.55 12.95
CA ARG A 12 20.38 -9.71 13.20
C ARG A 12 21.52 -10.02 12.23
N ARG A 13 21.79 -11.32 11.98
CA ARG A 13 22.86 -11.76 11.09
C ARG A 13 22.60 -11.29 9.65
N LYS A 14 21.37 -11.44 9.17
CA LYS A 14 20.98 -11.00 7.83
C LYS A 14 21.12 -9.48 7.64
N LEU A 15 20.83 -8.66 8.66
CA LEU A 15 21.08 -7.22 8.59
C LEU A 15 22.57 -6.88 8.47
N ILE A 16 23.44 -7.61 9.17
CA ILE A 16 24.90 -7.44 9.10
C ILE A 16 25.41 -7.87 7.72
N ASP A 17 24.98 -9.03 7.22
CA ASP A 17 25.38 -9.56 5.91
C ASP A 17 24.94 -8.64 4.76
N ASP A 18 23.75 -8.04 4.87
CA ASP A 18 23.21 -7.06 3.92
C ASP A 18 23.81 -5.64 4.08
N ASN A 19 24.71 -5.45 5.06
CA ASN A 19 25.30 -4.16 5.42
C ASN A 19 24.25 -3.06 5.74
N LYS A 20 23.13 -3.46 6.35
CA LYS A 20 22.03 -2.60 6.82
C LYS A 20 22.20 -2.25 8.29
N GLU A 21 21.61 -1.14 8.71
CA GLU A 21 21.66 -0.70 10.11
C GLU A 21 21.03 -1.75 11.05
N VAL A 22 21.77 -2.15 12.08
CA VAL A 22 21.29 -3.09 13.09
C VAL A 22 20.61 -2.33 14.22
N SER A 23 19.30 -2.13 14.09
CA SER A 23 18.46 -1.51 15.12
C SER A 23 17.38 -2.46 15.63
N ALA A 24 16.81 -2.18 16.82
CA ALA A 24 15.70 -2.95 17.36
C ALA A 24 14.47 -2.94 16.41
N VAL A 25 14.27 -1.83 15.69
CA VAL A 25 13.23 -1.68 14.67
C VAL A 25 13.52 -2.55 13.45
N ALA A 26 14.75 -2.51 12.91
CA ALA A 26 15.14 -3.32 11.75
C ALA A 26 15.06 -4.83 12.05
N ILE A 27 15.49 -5.25 13.25
CA ILE A 27 15.39 -6.66 13.68
C ILE A 27 13.93 -7.07 13.84
N LYS A 28 13.09 -6.24 14.46
CA LYS A 28 11.64 -6.46 14.54
C LYS A 28 11.04 -6.59 13.14
N ASN A 29 11.41 -5.71 12.23
CA ASN A 29 10.90 -5.68 10.87
C ASN A 29 11.25 -6.96 10.10
N LEU A 30 12.49 -7.45 10.19
CA LEU A 30 12.87 -8.75 9.63
C LEU A 30 12.18 -9.94 10.30
N LEU A 31 12.04 -9.91 11.63
CA LEU A 31 11.40 -10.98 12.42
C LEU A 31 9.93 -11.16 12.08
N PHE A 32 9.23 -10.06 11.85
CA PHE A 32 7.79 -10.05 11.58
C PHE A 32 7.46 -9.89 10.09
N GLY A 33 8.48 -9.87 9.21
CA GLY A 33 8.26 -9.69 7.76
C GLY A 33 7.69 -8.32 7.38
N VAL A 34 7.90 -7.31 8.23
CA VAL A 34 7.55 -5.93 7.94
C VAL A 34 8.63 -5.38 7.03
N ASP A 35 8.39 -5.47 5.73
CA ASP A 35 9.29 -4.88 4.74
C ASP A 35 9.23 -3.35 4.84
N GLU A 36 10.37 -2.72 5.13
CA GLU A 36 10.49 -1.26 5.29
C GLU A 36 10.21 -0.52 3.97
N ASN A 37 10.27 -1.23 2.83
CA ASN A 37 10.09 -0.69 1.49
C ASN A 37 8.78 -1.16 0.82
N LYS A 38 7.70 -1.29 1.59
CA LYS A 38 6.36 -1.48 1.00
C LYS A 38 5.90 -0.19 0.34
N TYR A 39 5.92 -0.17 -0.98
CA TYR A 39 5.44 0.95 -1.79
C TYR A 39 3.97 0.80 -2.15
N LEU A 40 3.23 1.90 -2.06
CA LEU A 40 1.76 1.92 -2.18
C LEU A 40 1.28 1.46 -3.54
N ILE A 41 1.86 1.96 -4.64
CA ILE A 41 1.41 1.59 -5.98
C ILE A 41 1.68 0.11 -6.22
N LYS A 42 2.88 -0.37 -5.84
CA LYS A 42 3.21 -1.79 -5.97
C LYS A 42 2.23 -2.72 -5.21
N ILE A 43 1.91 -2.37 -3.96
CA ILE A 43 0.93 -3.11 -3.15
C ILE A 43 -0.44 -3.15 -3.84
N PHE A 44 -0.88 -2.01 -4.37
CA PHE A 44 -2.17 -1.90 -5.03
C PHE A 44 -2.19 -2.71 -6.33
N GLU A 45 -1.12 -2.69 -7.13
CA GLU A 45 -0.99 -3.53 -8.32
C GLU A 45 -1.07 -5.02 -8.00
N ASP A 46 -0.35 -5.48 -6.97
CA ASP A 46 -0.36 -6.87 -6.54
C ASP A 46 -1.77 -7.29 -6.06
N HIS A 47 -2.44 -6.44 -5.27
CA HIS A 47 -3.83 -6.63 -4.86
C HIS A 47 -4.76 -6.76 -6.08
N ASN A 48 -4.66 -5.85 -7.05
CA ASN A 48 -5.51 -5.89 -8.24
C ASN A 48 -5.24 -7.14 -9.10
N GLY A 49 -3.99 -7.63 -9.12
CA GLY A 49 -3.63 -8.92 -9.71
C GLY A 49 -4.38 -10.08 -9.07
N SER A 50 -4.47 -10.11 -7.73
CA SER A 50 -5.27 -11.10 -7.00
C SER A 50 -6.77 -10.98 -7.30
N ILE A 51 -7.33 -9.77 -7.30
CA ILE A 51 -8.73 -9.55 -7.67
C ILE A 51 -9.02 -10.07 -9.07
N LYS A 52 -8.14 -9.78 -10.04
CA LYS A 52 -8.29 -10.22 -11.43
C LYS A 52 -8.29 -11.73 -11.57
N ALA A 53 -7.43 -12.44 -10.83
CA ALA A 53 -7.39 -13.90 -10.82
C ALA A 53 -8.68 -14.54 -10.28
N LEU A 54 -9.43 -13.79 -9.47
CA LEU A 54 -10.69 -14.21 -8.86
C LEU A 54 -11.93 -13.71 -9.63
N VAL A 55 -11.75 -13.15 -10.83
CA VAL A 55 -12.85 -12.85 -11.76
C VAL A 55 -13.03 -14.05 -12.73
N PRO A 56 -14.26 -14.51 -12.99
CA PRO A 56 -15.54 -14.00 -12.50
C PRO A 56 -16.05 -14.71 -11.21
N THR A 57 -15.22 -15.52 -10.55
CA THR A 57 -15.67 -16.44 -9.49
C THR A 57 -16.09 -15.73 -8.21
N GLU A 58 -15.22 -14.92 -7.60
CA GLU A 58 -15.51 -14.18 -6.38
C GLU A 58 -15.79 -12.69 -6.64
N TYR A 59 -15.24 -12.16 -7.73
CA TYR A 59 -15.39 -10.76 -8.11
C TYR A 59 -16.01 -10.61 -9.49
N SER A 60 -16.84 -9.58 -9.64
CA SER A 60 -17.37 -9.20 -10.94
C SER A 60 -16.35 -8.37 -11.73
N ALA A 61 -16.47 -8.37 -13.06
CA ALA A 61 -15.65 -7.51 -13.93
C ALA A 61 -15.77 -6.02 -13.56
N GLY A 62 -16.96 -5.57 -13.15
CA GLY A 62 -17.19 -4.20 -12.71
C GLY A 62 -16.45 -3.84 -11.42
N THR A 63 -16.24 -4.82 -10.53
CA THR A 63 -15.43 -4.64 -9.32
C THR A 63 -13.95 -4.49 -9.66
N LEU A 64 -13.41 -5.33 -10.55
CA LEU A 64 -12.03 -5.20 -11.05
C LEU A 64 -11.79 -3.83 -11.70
N ASP A 65 -12.66 -3.44 -12.63
CA ASP A 65 -12.59 -2.16 -13.34
C ASP A 65 -12.62 -0.95 -12.38
N LEU A 66 -13.33 -1.06 -11.26
CA LEU A 66 -13.30 -0.05 -10.21
C LEU A 66 -11.98 0.00 -9.42
N PHE A 67 -11.37 -1.15 -9.14
CA PHE A 67 -10.04 -1.21 -8.54
C PHE A 67 -8.95 -0.67 -9.48
N GLU A 68 -9.00 -1.00 -10.76
CA GLU A 68 -8.08 -0.48 -11.78
C GLU A 68 -8.21 1.05 -11.94
N ARG A 69 -9.44 1.58 -11.99
CA ARG A 69 -9.68 3.03 -11.98
C ARG A 69 -9.14 3.72 -10.73
N THR A 70 -9.32 3.09 -9.56
CA THR A 70 -8.84 3.65 -8.29
C THR A 70 -7.32 3.67 -8.23
N LEU A 71 -6.65 2.63 -8.75
CA LEU A 71 -5.20 2.60 -8.90
C LEU A 71 -4.70 3.76 -9.77
N LEU A 72 -5.31 3.96 -10.95
CA LEU A 72 -4.96 5.08 -11.83
C LEU A 72 -5.14 6.43 -11.14
N HIS A 73 -6.22 6.63 -10.40
CA HIS A 73 -6.44 7.85 -9.64
C HIS A 73 -5.40 8.05 -8.54
N THR A 74 -4.98 6.98 -7.89
CA THR A 74 -3.94 7.02 -6.86
C THR A 74 -2.60 7.44 -7.46
N GLN A 75 -2.19 6.85 -8.59
CA GLN A 75 -0.96 7.22 -9.31
C GLN A 75 -0.97 8.70 -9.71
N LEU A 76 -2.08 9.19 -10.28
CA LEU A 76 -2.23 10.59 -10.67
C LEU A 76 -2.18 11.54 -9.48
N PHE A 77 -2.80 11.17 -8.36
CA PHE A 77 -2.74 11.96 -7.13
C PHE A 77 -1.32 12.01 -6.57
N ILE A 78 -0.61 10.88 -6.50
CA ILE A 78 0.75 10.84 -5.99
C ILE A 78 1.66 11.74 -6.84
N LYS A 79 1.54 11.64 -8.17
CA LYS A 79 2.30 12.49 -9.09
C LYS A 79 1.99 13.97 -8.87
N TRP A 80 0.73 14.32 -8.68
CA TRP A 80 0.28 15.70 -8.45
C TRP A 80 0.74 16.26 -7.10
N GLN A 81 0.62 15.50 -6.02
CA GLN A 81 0.88 15.97 -4.65
C GLN A 81 2.37 15.90 -4.27
N TYR A 82 3.10 14.88 -4.75
CA TYR A 82 4.46 14.57 -4.31
C TYR A 82 5.50 14.62 -5.45
N GLY A 83 5.07 14.67 -6.72
CA GLY A 83 5.99 14.67 -7.87
C GLY A 83 6.66 13.32 -8.17
N THR A 84 6.38 12.28 -7.36
CA THR A 84 6.93 10.93 -7.51
C THR A 84 5.92 10.02 -8.21
N ASP A 85 6.37 8.83 -8.64
CA ASP A 85 5.49 7.82 -9.23
C ASP A 85 4.97 6.82 -8.19
N ASP A 86 5.61 6.76 -7.01
CA ASP A 86 5.21 5.92 -5.89
C ASP A 86 5.62 6.55 -4.55
N ILE A 87 5.08 6.05 -3.44
CA ILE A 87 5.39 6.44 -2.07
C ILE A 87 5.39 5.22 -1.15
N SER A 88 6.15 5.30 -0.05
CA SER A 88 6.06 4.29 1.02
C SER A 88 4.66 4.28 1.64
N ILE A 89 4.12 3.08 1.91
CA ILE A 89 2.85 2.87 2.61
C ILE A 89 2.85 3.54 3.99
N GLN A 90 4.02 3.75 4.61
CA GLN A 90 4.15 4.42 5.90
C GLN A 90 3.73 5.90 5.87
N LYS A 91 3.66 6.51 4.67
CA LYS A 91 3.19 7.89 4.48
C LYS A 91 1.65 8.00 4.41
N LEU A 92 0.93 6.89 4.56
CA LEU A 92 -0.54 6.86 4.55
C LEU A 92 -1.11 7.20 5.93
N ASP A 93 -0.99 8.47 6.28
CA ASP A 93 -1.59 9.03 7.47
C ASP A 93 -2.95 9.70 7.18
N TYR A 94 -3.51 10.35 8.20
CA TYR A 94 -4.76 11.10 8.06
C TYR A 94 -4.64 12.23 7.02
N GLU A 95 -3.50 12.93 6.97
CA GLU A 95 -3.27 14.05 6.06
C GLU A 95 -3.26 13.57 4.60
N PHE A 96 -2.65 12.42 4.31
CA PHE A 96 -2.71 11.81 2.98
C PHE A 96 -4.17 11.62 2.53
N ILE A 97 -5.01 11.03 3.38
CA ILE A 97 -6.41 10.74 3.04
C ILE A 97 -7.21 12.03 2.83
N GLU A 98 -6.98 13.04 3.66
CA GLU A 98 -7.61 14.36 3.52
C GLU A 98 -7.22 15.02 2.19
N ARG A 99 -5.93 15.05 1.87
CA ARG A 99 -5.41 15.61 0.61
C ARG A 99 -5.89 14.83 -0.61
N PHE A 100 -6.00 13.51 -0.51
CA PHE A 100 -6.51 12.70 -1.61
C PHE A 100 -8.00 12.97 -1.85
N SER A 101 -8.79 13.07 -0.78
CA SER A 101 -10.20 13.49 -0.82
C SER A 101 -10.36 14.89 -1.42
N PHE A 102 -9.51 15.83 -1.03
CA PHE A 102 -9.47 17.19 -1.58
C PHE A 102 -9.19 17.16 -3.08
N TRP A 103 -8.16 16.43 -3.51
CA TRP A 103 -7.78 16.30 -4.92
C TRP A 103 -8.93 15.77 -5.80
N PHE A 104 -9.67 14.78 -5.32
CA PHE A 104 -10.86 14.31 -6.04
C PHE A 104 -11.90 15.42 -6.26
N LYS A 105 -12.15 16.24 -5.24
CA LYS A 105 -13.15 17.31 -5.29
C LYS A 105 -12.66 18.51 -6.12
N THR A 106 -11.39 18.87 -6.03
CA THR A 106 -10.86 20.11 -6.61
C THR A 106 -10.25 19.93 -7.99
N VAL A 107 -9.51 18.84 -8.21
CA VAL A 107 -8.81 18.58 -9.48
C VAL A 107 -9.66 17.69 -10.39
N ARG A 108 -10.17 16.56 -9.86
CA ARG A 108 -11.02 15.66 -10.65
C ARG A 108 -12.47 16.11 -10.74
N LYS A 109 -12.88 17.13 -9.97
CA LYS A 109 -14.25 17.65 -9.89
C LYS A 109 -15.28 16.56 -9.59
N CYS A 110 -14.88 15.53 -8.83
CA CYS A 110 -15.77 14.46 -8.41
C CYS A 110 -16.74 14.93 -7.33
N GLN A 111 -17.97 14.45 -7.41
CA GLN A 111 -18.97 14.64 -6.36
C GLN A 111 -18.64 13.83 -5.11
N HIS A 112 -19.31 14.15 -4.00
CA HIS A 112 -19.07 13.50 -2.70
C HIS A 112 -19.16 11.97 -2.78
N ASN A 113 -20.24 11.43 -3.34
CA ASN A 113 -20.46 9.97 -3.41
C ASN A 113 -19.37 9.25 -4.21
N SER A 114 -18.96 9.81 -5.35
CA SER A 114 -17.86 9.26 -6.16
C SER A 114 -16.53 9.29 -5.41
N THR A 115 -16.27 10.38 -4.67
CA THR A 115 -15.06 10.51 -3.84
C THR A 115 -15.03 9.44 -2.76
N ILE A 116 -16.12 9.27 -2.00
CA ILE A 116 -16.22 8.24 -0.97
C ILE A 116 -16.07 6.83 -1.55
N LYS A 117 -16.64 6.59 -2.74
CA LYS A 117 -16.49 5.32 -3.46
C LYS A 117 -15.02 5.03 -3.75
N TYR A 118 -14.27 5.96 -4.34
CA TYR A 118 -12.85 5.75 -4.62
C TYR A 118 -12.00 5.60 -3.35
N LEU A 119 -12.25 6.40 -2.30
CA LEU A 119 -11.53 6.26 -1.03
C LEU A 119 -11.80 4.90 -0.35
N THR A 120 -13.00 4.36 -0.52
CA THR A 120 -13.36 3.03 0.00
C THR A 120 -12.58 1.93 -0.71
N TYR A 121 -12.49 2.00 -2.04
CA TYR A 121 -11.73 1.02 -2.84
C TYR A 121 -10.23 1.17 -2.65
N PHE A 122 -9.76 2.41 -2.47
CA PHE A 122 -8.39 2.72 -2.10
C PHE A 122 -8.05 2.05 -0.76
N LYS A 123 -8.86 2.26 0.28
CA LYS A 123 -8.64 1.64 1.59
C LYS A 123 -8.54 0.11 1.48
N ARG A 124 -9.38 -0.52 0.66
CA ARG A 124 -9.41 -1.98 0.48
C ARG A 124 -8.17 -2.55 -0.19
N SER A 125 -7.44 -1.77 -0.99
CA SER A 125 -6.32 -2.30 -1.77
C SER A 125 -5.05 -2.59 -0.96
N TYR A 126 -4.89 -1.95 0.20
CA TYR A 126 -3.75 -2.17 1.09
C TYR A 126 -4.17 -2.73 2.47
N TYR A 127 -5.46 -2.93 2.74
CA TYR A 127 -5.95 -3.47 4.02
C TYR A 127 -5.67 -4.96 4.23
N PHE A 128 -5.20 -5.66 3.20
CA PHE A 128 -4.79 -7.08 3.26
C PHE A 128 -3.27 -7.27 3.45
N VAL A 129 -2.53 -6.19 3.72
CA VAL A 129 -1.07 -6.16 3.92
C VAL A 129 -0.73 -5.92 5.38
#